data_AF-A0A3N5VYQ7-F1
#
_entry.id   AF-A0A3N5VYQ7-F1
#
_cell.length_a   1.000
_cell.length_b   1.000
_cell.length_c   1.000
_cell.angle_alpha   90.00
_cell.angle_beta   90.00
_cell.angle_gamma   90.00
#
_symmetry.space_group_name_H-M   'P 1'
#
loop_
_entity.id
_entity.type
_entity.pdbx_description
1 polymer ?
#
loop_
_entity_poly.entity_id
_entity_poly.type
_entity_poly.pdbx_seq_one_letter_code
_entity_poly.pdbx_strand_id
1 'polypeptide(L)'
;MSKKYDTDAVQETGGASWTTLFVCVGLVVVALILMAIEGMDRAPSYRPEREPWFGLIVLAAVTLVFVGGLAMVVLYRVLLWAAERTHDFGKKRRLDAIEVEQRRNRIRTDDLAEKLSSAHISADGALVREVAGGWQVVNLSAEVGSILMGDNGNVHRALHDDLSVAQIAAHFDVRKEDARSRAFPNLHTYHSLHKNDQVPAIAAPQAEQDAALPKVVRLHDLAPRPSLSNLVLGVTINDSGQQETVTVSLQEMVHALVAGRPNSGKSVFLRVLAYQLAVSQEPCRLALFDMRRVTFAPFANSERLLWPVASTPEGAAAIARDLEQEMSRREELYLSLSPGIDNLADYNARAREALPPIVFLMDEATILLVSNNGVMQSTFRAVLEARKFGIYFILGGQSWKGSHIDTGLREMLAARFQFRTAVGQSRMVIGDASAATIEVPGRAMAQLPHWGTIRLQAPLVEPSEILSALQGQGGPLGAMPTTSQGNGQEGNDKDAEIDAQILALHAQGKSKRAIQREVWPDDKSSGGAHFERITRVIGEGRE
;
A
#
# COMPACT_ATOMS: atom_id res chain seq x y z
N MET A 1 23.40 10.24 -8.41
CA MET A 1 24.28 11.29 -8.97
C MET A 1 23.75 11.70 -10.33
N SER A 2 22.91 12.73 -10.36
CA SER A 2 22.49 13.40 -11.60
C SER A 2 22.69 14.89 -11.34
N LYS A 3 23.71 15.46 -12.00
CA LYS A 3 23.99 16.90 -11.97
C LYS A 3 22.83 17.59 -12.69
N LYS A 4 22.03 18.35 -11.94
CA LYS A 4 21.20 19.43 -12.48
C LYS A 4 22.15 20.33 -13.30
N TYR A 5 21.96 20.37 -14.61
CA TYR A 5 22.58 21.39 -15.43
C TYR A 5 21.85 22.70 -15.16
N ASP A 6 22.56 23.54 -14.42
CA ASP A 6 22.28 24.95 -14.19
C ASP A 6 22.21 25.64 -15.56
N THR A 7 21.05 26.18 -15.91
CA THR A 7 20.79 26.85 -17.20
C THR A 7 20.73 28.36 -17.07
N ASP A 8 21.28 28.91 -15.98
CA ASP A 8 21.23 30.35 -15.70
C ASP A 8 22.59 31.06 -15.90
N ALA A 9 23.54 30.45 -16.60
CA ALA A 9 24.91 30.97 -16.73
C ALA A 9 25.37 31.24 -18.18
N VAL A 10 24.55 31.83 -19.04
CA VAL A 10 25.03 32.54 -20.25
C VAL A 10 24.10 33.71 -20.58
N GLN A 11 24.06 34.74 -19.73
CA GLN A 11 23.41 36.00 -20.11
C GLN A 11 24.15 37.21 -19.54
N GLU A 12 25.46 37.28 -19.79
CA GLU A 12 26.23 38.49 -19.51
C GLU A 12 27.43 38.58 -20.47
N THR A 13 27.16 38.89 -21.74
CA THR A 13 28.13 39.58 -22.59
C THR A 13 27.39 40.72 -23.29
N GLY A 14 27.87 41.94 -23.02
CA GLY A 14 27.27 43.20 -23.46
C GLY A 14 27.12 43.28 -24.98
N GLY A 15 25.93 42.93 -25.47
CA GLY A 15 25.52 43.21 -26.83
C GLY A 15 25.03 44.65 -26.90
N ALA A 16 25.78 45.52 -27.59
CA ALA A 16 25.22 46.79 -28.04
C ALA A 16 23.91 46.48 -28.77
N SER A 17 22.78 46.97 -28.22
CA SER A 17 21.46 46.78 -28.83
C SER A 17 21.52 47.20 -30.29
N TRP A 18 20.97 46.39 -31.20
CA TRP A 18 20.91 46.71 -32.63
C TRP A 18 20.29 48.08 -32.89
N THR A 19 19.43 48.57 -32.00
CA THR A 19 18.90 49.94 -32.02
C THR A 19 20.02 50.99 -31.98
N THR A 20 21.06 50.77 -31.16
CA THR A 20 22.21 51.66 -31.03
C THR A 20 23.05 51.67 -32.31
N LEU A 21 23.22 50.51 -32.95
CA LEU A 21 23.95 50.42 -34.22
C LEU A 21 23.20 51.14 -35.35
N PHE A 22 21.88 50.95 -35.44
CA PHE A 22 21.03 51.65 -36.42
C PHE A 22 20.99 53.16 -36.21
N VAL A 23 20.95 53.62 -34.95
CA VAL A 23 21.01 55.04 -34.61
C VAL A 23 22.37 55.63 -34.99
N CYS A 24 23.47 54.94 -34.71
CA CYS A 24 24.81 55.41 -35.11
C CYS A 24 24.97 55.50 -36.62
N VAL A 25 24.51 54.50 -37.38
CA VAL A 25 24.56 54.51 -38.85
C VAL A 25 23.67 55.62 -39.42
N GLY A 26 22.46 55.80 -38.87
CA GLY A 26 21.56 56.88 -39.25
C GLY A 26 22.17 58.27 -39.04
N LEU A 27 22.85 58.48 -37.89
CA LEU A 27 23.53 59.75 -37.59
C LEU A 27 24.69 60.04 -38.56
N VAL A 28 25.45 59.02 -38.96
CA VAL A 28 26.54 59.18 -39.95
C VAL A 28 25.98 59.56 -41.32
N VAL A 29 24.88 58.95 -41.75
CA VAL A 29 24.23 59.29 -43.03
C VAL A 29 23.69 60.71 -43.01
N VAL A 30 23.05 61.14 -41.91
CA VAL A 30 22.57 62.52 -41.76
C VAL A 30 23.73 63.52 -41.76
N ALA A 31 24.84 63.22 -41.09
CA ALA A 31 26.02 64.06 -41.09
C ALA A 31 26.64 64.22 -42.49
N LEU A 32 26.70 63.13 -43.28
CA LEU A 32 27.19 63.18 -44.66
C LEU A 32 26.27 64.00 -45.57
N ILE A 33 24.95 63.92 -45.38
CA ILE A 33 23.98 64.74 -46.12
C ILE A 33 24.15 66.21 -45.76
N LEU A 34 24.30 66.53 -44.46
CA LEU A 34 24.51 67.91 -44.02
C LEU A 34 25.84 68.49 -44.52
N MET A 35 26.93 67.71 -44.52
CA MET A 35 28.21 68.13 -45.11
C MET A 35 28.10 68.35 -46.63
N ALA A 36 27.31 67.55 -47.33
CA ALA A 36 27.06 67.76 -48.77
C ALA A 36 26.27 69.05 -49.02
N ILE A 37 25.31 69.38 -48.14
CA ILE A 37 24.52 70.63 -48.21
C ILE A 37 25.38 71.85 -47.85
N GLU A 38 26.18 71.81 -46.78
CA GLU A 38 27.09 72.91 -46.42
C GLU A 38 28.18 73.15 -47.47
N GLY A 39 28.63 72.09 -48.16
CA GLY A 39 29.54 72.20 -49.29
C GLY A 39 28.95 72.95 -50.49
N MET A 40 27.63 73.05 -50.60
CA MET A 40 26.95 73.83 -51.64
C MET A 40 26.84 75.32 -51.30
N ASP A 41 26.80 75.69 -50.01
CA ASP A 41 26.62 77.09 -49.58
C ASP A 41 27.92 77.91 -49.54
N ARG A 42 29.10 77.28 -49.59
CA ARG A 42 30.40 77.96 -49.64
C ARG A 42 30.99 78.07 -51.05
N ALA A 43 30.21 78.53 -52.02
CA ALA A 43 30.72 78.91 -53.34
C ALA A 43 30.26 80.33 -53.71
N PRO A 44 31.16 81.33 -53.71
CA PRO A 44 30.83 82.62 -54.32
C PRO A 44 30.93 82.51 -55.84
N SER A 45 29.91 83.04 -56.52
CA SER A 45 29.81 83.28 -57.97
C SER A 45 29.76 82.07 -58.92
N TYR A 46 28.57 81.91 -59.49
CA TYR A 46 28.15 81.16 -60.67
C TYR A 46 29.24 81.02 -61.77
N ARG A 47 29.65 79.78 -62.07
CA ARG A 47 30.34 79.38 -63.31
C ARG A 47 29.59 78.19 -63.93
N PRO A 48 29.20 78.23 -65.21
CA PRO A 48 28.25 77.27 -65.80
C PRO A 48 28.88 75.96 -66.33
N GLU A 49 30.07 75.56 -65.86
CA GLU A 49 30.77 74.36 -66.38
C GLU A 49 31.33 73.46 -65.28
N ARG A 50 30.54 73.15 -64.24
CA ARG A 50 30.86 72.03 -63.34
C ARG A 50 29.79 70.95 -63.46
N GLU A 51 30.20 69.87 -64.11
CA GLU A 51 29.37 68.70 -64.42
C GLU A 51 28.75 68.06 -63.15
N PRO A 52 27.51 67.53 -63.25
CA PRO A 52 26.68 67.10 -62.12
C PRO A 52 27.14 65.81 -61.42
N TRP A 53 28.34 65.31 -61.71
CA TRP A 53 28.82 64.01 -61.26
C TRP A 53 28.90 63.89 -59.74
N PHE A 54 29.15 64.97 -59.00
CA PHE A 54 29.34 64.89 -57.56
C PHE A 54 28.06 64.45 -56.82
N GLY A 55 26.89 65.00 -57.20
CA GLY A 55 25.60 64.61 -56.62
C GLY A 55 25.21 63.17 -56.99
N LEU A 56 25.53 62.75 -58.21
CA LEU A 56 25.31 61.37 -58.66
C LEU A 56 26.20 60.36 -57.92
N ILE A 57 27.45 60.72 -57.63
CA ILE A 57 28.38 59.86 -56.86
C ILE A 57 27.89 59.69 -55.41
N VAL A 58 27.42 60.77 -54.78
CA VAL A 58 26.88 60.70 -53.41
C VAL A 58 25.59 59.86 -53.38
N LEU A 59 24.69 60.07 -54.35
CA LEU A 59 23.46 59.28 -54.46
C LEU A 59 23.77 57.79 -54.70
N ALA A 60 24.74 57.48 -55.57
CA ALA A 60 25.18 56.12 -55.82
C ALA A 60 25.77 55.48 -54.55
N ALA A 61 26.59 56.21 -53.78
CA ALA A 61 27.15 55.72 -52.53
C ALA A 61 26.08 55.41 -51.47
N VAL A 62 25.10 56.31 -51.30
CA VAL A 62 23.98 56.10 -50.37
C VAL A 62 23.12 54.90 -50.79
N THR A 63 22.85 54.78 -52.09
CA THR A 63 22.08 53.65 -52.64
C THR A 63 22.81 52.33 -52.40
N LEU A 64 24.14 52.29 -52.57
CA LEU A 64 24.96 51.09 -52.41
C LEU A 64 25.02 50.64 -50.94
N VAL A 65 25.10 51.58 -50.00
CA VAL A 65 25.01 51.29 -48.55
C VAL A 65 23.63 50.73 -48.19
N PHE A 66 22.56 51.31 -48.74
CA PHE A 66 21.20 50.86 -48.46
C PHE A 66 20.92 49.45 -49.01
N VAL A 67 21.34 49.19 -50.26
CA VAL A 67 21.24 47.87 -50.89
C VAL A 67 22.08 46.83 -50.14
N GLY A 68 23.30 47.19 -49.72
CA GLY A 68 24.15 46.32 -48.91
C GLY A 68 23.53 45.96 -47.55
N GLY A 69 22.93 46.94 -46.87
CA GLY A 69 22.20 46.72 -45.62
C GLY A 69 21.01 45.79 -45.79
N LEU A 70 20.21 45.99 -46.84
CA LEU A 70 19.06 45.14 -47.14
C LEU A 70 19.49 43.70 -47.45
N ALA A 71 20.56 43.52 -48.23
CA ALA A 71 21.11 42.20 -48.54
C ALA A 71 21.59 41.46 -47.28
N MET A 72 22.21 42.17 -46.33
CA MET A 72 22.66 41.58 -45.07
C MET A 72 21.51 41.11 -44.19
N VAL A 73 20.39 41.88 -44.13
CA VAL A 73 19.18 41.48 -43.39
C VAL A 73 18.53 40.24 -43.99
N VAL A 74 18.47 40.16 -45.33
CA VAL A 74 17.96 38.98 -46.03
C VAL A 74 18.84 37.76 -45.77
N LEU A 75 20.17 37.92 -45.86
CA LEU A 75 21.12 36.84 -45.59
C LEU A 75 21.00 36.33 -44.14
N TYR A 76 20.86 37.24 -43.17
CA TYR A 76 20.64 36.87 -41.77
C TYR A 76 19.33 36.10 -41.56
N ARG A 77 18.23 36.51 -42.20
CA ARG A 77 16.94 35.80 -42.17
C ARG A 77 17.05 34.40 -42.78
N VAL A 78 17.78 34.25 -43.88
CA VAL A 78 18.02 32.95 -44.51
C VAL A 78 18.85 32.03 -43.61
N LEU A 79 19.87 32.57 -42.93
CA LEU A 79 20.70 31.82 -41.97
C LEU A 79 19.91 31.38 -40.73
N LEU A 80 19.05 32.25 -40.18
CA LEU A 80 18.15 31.88 -39.07
C LEU A 80 17.18 30.78 -39.49
N TRP A 81 16.55 30.93 -40.66
CA TRP A 81 15.65 29.91 -41.19
C TRP A 81 16.36 28.57 -41.46
N ALA A 82 17.61 28.60 -41.94
CA ALA A 82 18.42 27.39 -42.12
C ALA A 82 18.82 26.74 -40.78
N ALA A 83 19.11 27.54 -39.75
CA ALA A 83 19.40 27.05 -38.40
C ALA A 83 18.17 26.41 -37.74
N GLU A 84 16.99 27.02 -37.87
CA GLU A 84 15.72 26.44 -37.40
C GLU A 84 15.39 25.13 -38.13
N ARG A 85 15.61 25.09 -39.44
CA ARG A 85 15.33 23.90 -40.26
C ARG A 85 16.24 22.72 -39.96
N THR A 86 17.51 22.95 -39.64
CA THR A 86 18.44 21.87 -39.23
C THR A 86 18.12 21.33 -37.83
N HIS A 87 17.60 22.16 -36.93
CA HIS A 87 17.17 21.72 -35.60
C HIS A 87 15.91 20.83 -35.67
N ASP A 88 14.96 21.14 -36.56
CA ASP A 88 13.72 20.38 -36.71
C ASP A 88 13.91 19.01 -37.38
N PHE A 89 14.83 18.88 -38.35
CA PHE A 89 15.13 17.59 -38.98
C PHE A 89 15.78 16.59 -38.01
N GLY A 90 16.64 17.07 -37.09
CA GLY A 90 17.23 16.24 -36.04
C GLY A 90 16.22 15.75 -35.00
N LYS A 91 15.21 16.57 -34.71
CA LYS A 91 14.12 16.22 -33.78
C LYS A 91 13.17 15.19 -34.39
N LYS A 92 12.83 15.34 -35.67
CA LYS A 92 11.92 14.42 -36.39
C LYS A 92 12.51 13.02 -36.58
N ARG A 93 13.79 12.92 -36.97
CA ARG A 93 14.47 11.61 -37.08
C ARG A 93 14.61 10.87 -35.75
N ARG A 94 14.81 11.59 -34.65
CA ARG A 94 14.86 10.99 -33.31
C ARG A 94 13.50 10.49 -32.87
N LEU A 95 12.42 11.22 -33.19
CA LEU A 95 11.05 10.79 -32.90
C LEU A 95 10.66 9.56 -33.73
N ASP A 96 10.95 9.53 -35.04
CA ASP A 96 10.66 8.38 -35.90
C ASP A 96 11.47 7.14 -35.49
N ALA A 97 12.73 7.30 -35.08
CA ALA A 97 13.56 6.20 -34.58
C ALA A 97 13.02 5.62 -33.26
N ILE A 98 12.59 6.49 -32.33
CA ILE A 98 11.97 6.09 -31.07
C ILE A 98 10.63 5.37 -31.34
N GLU A 99 9.85 5.84 -32.31
CA GLU A 99 8.56 5.24 -32.65
C GLU A 99 8.71 3.86 -33.30
N VAL A 100 9.71 3.67 -34.19
CA VAL A 100 10.04 2.36 -34.78
C VAL A 100 10.56 1.40 -33.71
N GLU A 101 11.39 1.86 -32.79
CA GLU A 101 11.93 1.05 -31.69
C GLU A 101 10.84 0.68 -30.67
N GLN A 102 9.91 1.59 -30.38
CA GLN A 102 8.72 1.30 -29.57
C GLN A 102 7.79 0.29 -30.25
N ARG A 103 7.57 0.40 -31.57
CA ARG A 103 6.74 -0.55 -32.32
C ARG A 103 7.35 -1.95 -32.35
N ARG A 104 8.68 -2.04 -32.52
CA ARG A 104 9.43 -3.30 -32.47
C ARG A 104 9.43 -3.92 -31.07
N ASN A 105 9.53 -3.10 -30.02
CA ASN A 105 9.42 -3.57 -28.64
C ASN A 105 8.01 -4.03 -28.30
N ARG A 106 6.96 -3.38 -28.83
CA ARG A 106 5.55 -3.75 -28.63
C ARG A 106 5.23 -5.14 -29.20
N ILE A 107 5.64 -5.39 -30.44
CA ILE A 107 5.44 -6.69 -31.11
C ILE A 107 6.18 -7.82 -30.37
N ARG A 108 7.34 -7.53 -29.76
CA ARG A 108 8.10 -8.49 -28.95
C ARG A 108 7.53 -8.72 -27.55
N THR A 109 6.94 -7.71 -26.93
CA THR A 109 6.26 -7.86 -25.62
C THR A 109 4.94 -8.61 -25.74
N ASP A 110 4.23 -8.47 -26.86
CA ASP A 110 2.99 -9.20 -27.12
C ASP A 110 3.25 -10.71 -27.27
N ASP A 111 4.31 -11.10 -28.00
CA ASP A 111 4.77 -12.51 -28.13
C ASP A 111 5.21 -13.12 -26.77
N LEU A 112 5.83 -12.31 -25.90
CA LEU A 112 6.23 -12.74 -24.56
C LEU A 112 5.03 -12.92 -23.63
N ALA A 113 4.05 -12.02 -23.65
CA ALA A 113 2.84 -12.12 -22.84
C ALA A 113 2.00 -13.35 -23.23
N GLU A 114 1.90 -13.65 -24.52
CA GLU A 114 1.21 -14.84 -25.05
C GLU A 114 1.90 -16.14 -24.60
N LYS A 115 3.25 -16.18 -24.62
CA LYS A 115 4.04 -17.32 -24.15
C LYS A 115 3.99 -17.50 -22.62
N LEU A 116 3.93 -16.43 -21.84
CA LEU A 116 3.77 -16.51 -20.39
C LEU A 116 2.36 -17.00 -20.00
N SER A 117 1.34 -16.57 -20.74
CA SER A 117 -0.03 -17.02 -20.55
C SER A 117 -0.19 -18.51 -20.91
N SER A 118 0.40 -18.98 -22.01
CA SER A 118 0.33 -20.39 -22.39
C SER A 118 1.05 -21.30 -21.39
N ALA A 119 2.09 -20.79 -20.71
CA ALA A 119 2.78 -21.48 -19.63
C ALA A 119 2.13 -21.31 -18.24
N HIS A 120 0.96 -20.66 -18.13
CA HIS A 120 0.23 -20.42 -16.87
C HIS A 120 1.03 -19.65 -15.80
N ILE A 121 1.93 -18.77 -16.21
CA ILE A 121 2.74 -17.95 -15.30
C ILE A 121 2.13 -16.55 -15.20
N SER A 122 1.71 -16.14 -14.00
CA SER A 122 1.22 -14.78 -13.75
C SER A 122 2.32 -13.76 -13.98
N ALA A 123 2.05 -12.74 -14.79
CA ALA A 123 3.00 -11.68 -15.13
C ALA A 123 3.21 -10.65 -14.01
N ASP A 124 2.36 -10.67 -12.96
CA ASP A 124 2.42 -9.72 -11.86
C ASP A 124 3.61 -9.99 -10.93
N GLY A 125 4.63 -9.12 -11.01
CA GLY A 125 5.84 -9.20 -10.18
C GLY A 125 6.98 -10.02 -10.78
N ALA A 126 6.93 -10.38 -12.07
CA ALA A 126 8.01 -11.08 -12.73
C ALA A 126 9.15 -10.15 -13.19
N LEU A 127 10.39 -10.50 -12.88
CA LEU A 127 11.61 -9.91 -13.46
C LEU A 127 11.99 -10.71 -14.71
N VAL A 128 12.12 -10.02 -15.84
CA VAL A 128 12.48 -10.65 -17.12
C VAL A 128 13.81 -10.11 -17.62
N ARG A 129 14.73 -11.00 -18.01
CA ARG A 129 16.03 -10.67 -18.60
C ARG A 129 16.28 -11.49 -19.86
N GLU A 130 16.81 -10.84 -20.89
CA GLU A 130 17.28 -11.49 -22.11
C GLU A 130 18.68 -12.08 -21.90
N VAL A 131 18.88 -13.35 -22.27
CA VAL A 131 20.15 -14.09 -22.20
C VAL A 131 20.39 -14.83 -23.52
N ALA A 132 21.64 -15.21 -23.79
CA ALA A 132 21.97 -15.98 -24.98
C ALA A 132 21.24 -17.35 -24.95
N GLY A 133 20.21 -17.52 -25.78
CA GLY A 133 19.34 -18.70 -25.82
C GLY A 133 17.93 -18.51 -25.24
N GLY A 134 17.59 -17.29 -24.81
CA GLY A 134 16.20 -16.85 -24.64
C GLY A 134 15.93 -15.96 -23.44
N TRP A 135 14.83 -16.21 -22.75
CA TRP A 135 14.31 -15.32 -21.72
C TRP A 135 14.40 -15.97 -20.34
N GLN A 136 15.05 -15.28 -19.40
CA GLN A 136 15.06 -15.67 -18.00
C GLN A 136 13.96 -14.90 -17.26
N VAL A 137 13.01 -15.62 -16.67
CA VAL A 137 11.83 -15.04 -16.01
C VAL A 137 11.83 -15.48 -14.54
N VAL A 138 11.88 -14.50 -13.63
CA VAL A 138 11.87 -14.73 -12.19
C VAL A 138 10.61 -14.12 -11.59
N ASN A 139 9.67 -14.95 -11.17
CA ASN A 139 8.43 -14.49 -10.54
C ASN A 139 8.71 -14.16 -9.06
N LEU A 140 8.63 -12.89 -8.67
CA LEU A 140 8.86 -12.45 -7.29
C LEU A 140 7.64 -12.64 -6.38
N SER A 141 6.49 -13.04 -6.95
CA SER A 141 5.22 -13.22 -6.23
C SER A 141 4.90 -14.69 -5.94
N ALA A 142 5.71 -15.64 -6.41
CA ALA A 142 5.54 -17.07 -6.15
C ALA A 142 6.54 -17.56 -5.08
N GLU A 143 6.07 -18.35 -4.11
CA GLU A 143 6.89 -18.91 -3.02
C GLU A 143 7.87 -20.02 -3.46
N VAL A 144 7.89 -20.45 -4.72
CA VAL A 144 8.79 -21.53 -5.20
C VAL A 144 9.37 -21.26 -6.59
N GLY A 145 10.70 -21.17 -6.66
CA GLY A 145 11.54 -21.49 -7.84
C GLY A 145 11.70 -20.44 -8.94
N SER A 146 12.92 -20.35 -9.50
CA SER A 146 13.20 -19.59 -10.72
C SER A 146 12.94 -20.44 -11.98
N ILE A 147 12.39 -19.84 -13.04
CA ILE A 147 12.07 -20.53 -14.29
C ILE A 147 12.97 -20.00 -15.42
N LEU A 148 13.71 -20.89 -16.08
CA LEU A 148 14.42 -20.58 -17.31
C LEU A 148 13.55 -21.01 -18.49
N MET A 149 13.19 -20.08 -19.38
CA MET A 149 12.35 -20.37 -20.53
C MET A 149 13.20 -20.23 -21.80
N GLY A 150 13.43 -21.35 -22.48
CA GLY A 150 14.16 -21.33 -23.76
C GLY A 150 13.33 -20.65 -24.84
N ASP A 151 13.99 -20.15 -25.89
CA ASP A 151 13.37 -19.45 -27.04
C ASP A 151 12.19 -20.20 -27.70
N ASN A 152 12.12 -21.51 -27.47
CA ASN A 152 11.14 -22.43 -28.05
C ASN A 152 9.87 -22.58 -27.18
N GLY A 153 9.77 -21.87 -26.05
CA GLY A 153 8.69 -22.01 -25.07
C GLY A 153 8.86 -23.15 -24.06
N ASN A 154 10.00 -23.86 -24.10
CA ASN A 154 10.30 -24.94 -23.16
C ASN A 154 10.73 -24.39 -21.80
N VAL A 155 10.04 -24.85 -20.76
CA VAL A 155 10.25 -24.48 -19.35
C VAL A 155 11.29 -25.41 -18.72
N HIS A 156 12.45 -24.86 -18.35
CA HIS A 156 13.47 -25.53 -17.55
C HIS A 156 13.37 -25.03 -16.09
N ARG A 157 12.89 -25.90 -15.19
CA ARG A 157 12.78 -25.60 -13.75
C ARG A 157 14.16 -25.76 -13.09
N ALA A 158 14.66 -24.72 -12.43
CA ALA A 158 15.82 -24.83 -11.55
C ALA A 158 15.42 -24.48 -10.11
N LEU A 159 15.50 -25.47 -9.21
CA LEU A 159 15.32 -25.30 -7.77
C LEU A 159 16.52 -24.58 -7.17
N HIS A 160 16.27 -23.48 -6.45
CA HIS A 160 17.17 -22.99 -5.41
C HIS A 160 16.28 -22.47 -4.26
N ASP A 161 16.18 -23.27 -3.20
CA ASP A 161 15.29 -23.05 -2.06
C ASP A 161 15.84 -22.06 -1.00
N ASP A 162 17.02 -21.47 -1.20
CA ASP A 162 17.74 -20.79 -0.10
C ASP A 162 18.14 -19.31 -0.35
N LEU A 163 17.56 -18.62 -1.33
CA LEU A 163 17.98 -17.24 -1.67
C LEU A 163 16.87 -16.20 -1.38
N SER A 164 17.21 -15.23 -0.52
CA SER A 164 16.34 -14.09 -0.23
C SER A 164 16.17 -13.14 -1.43
N VAL A 165 15.06 -12.39 -1.47
CA VAL A 165 14.76 -11.37 -2.50
C VAL A 165 15.91 -10.36 -2.69
N ALA A 166 16.67 -10.07 -1.63
CA ALA A 166 17.84 -9.19 -1.69
C ALA A 166 19.05 -9.82 -2.39
N GLN A 167 19.25 -11.14 -2.24
CA GLN A 167 20.32 -11.88 -2.93
C GLN A 167 19.98 -12.10 -4.40
N ILE A 168 18.70 -12.32 -4.73
CA ILE A 168 18.21 -12.37 -6.11
C ILE A 168 18.42 -11.00 -6.78
N ALA A 169 18.03 -9.89 -6.13
CA ALA A 169 18.26 -8.55 -6.67
C ALA A 169 19.76 -8.21 -6.87
N ALA A 170 20.63 -8.70 -5.97
CA ALA A 170 22.08 -8.53 -6.09
C ALA A 170 22.68 -9.33 -7.26
N HIS A 171 22.16 -10.52 -7.56
CA HIS A 171 22.59 -11.31 -8.73
C HIS A 171 22.14 -10.68 -10.07
N PHE A 172 21.11 -9.82 -10.03
CA PHE A 172 20.59 -9.07 -11.17
C PHE A 172 21.20 -7.66 -11.31
N ASP A 173 22.16 -7.28 -10.46
CA ASP A 173 22.81 -5.95 -10.41
C ASP A 173 21.81 -4.77 -10.40
N VAL A 174 20.73 -4.91 -9.62
CA VAL A 174 19.70 -3.87 -9.47
C VAL A 174 19.61 -3.44 -8.01
N ARG A 175 19.69 -2.13 -7.74
CA ARG A 175 19.44 -1.59 -6.39
C ARG A 175 17.99 -1.88 -5.98
N LYS A 176 17.76 -2.15 -4.70
CA LYS A 176 16.44 -2.56 -4.14
C LYS A 176 15.29 -1.59 -4.50
N GLU A 177 15.60 -0.30 -4.63
CA GLU A 177 14.68 0.75 -5.05
C GLU A 177 14.40 0.72 -6.57
N ASP A 178 15.41 0.42 -7.38
CA ASP A 178 15.31 0.32 -8.83
C ASP A 178 14.57 -0.94 -9.27
N ALA A 179 14.70 -2.06 -8.54
CA ALA A 179 14.03 -3.33 -8.85
C ALA A 179 12.50 -3.23 -8.75
N ARG A 180 11.99 -2.42 -7.81
CA ARG A 180 10.55 -2.09 -7.73
C ARG A 180 10.08 -1.16 -8.83
N SER A 181 10.98 -0.31 -9.35
CA SER A 181 10.66 0.66 -10.41
C SER A 181 10.80 0.09 -11.83
N ARG A 182 11.65 -0.94 -12.00
CA ARG A 182 11.96 -1.62 -13.27
C ARG A 182 11.11 -2.86 -13.54
N ALA A 183 10.27 -3.28 -12.60
CA ALA A 183 9.11 -4.10 -12.95
C ALA A 183 8.33 -3.33 -14.03
N PHE A 184 8.40 -3.82 -15.27
CA PHE A 184 8.01 -3.08 -16.46
C PHE A 184 6.67 -2.35 -16.25
N PRO A 185 6.65 -1.00 -16.18
CA PRO A 185 5.42 -0.24 -15.98
C PRO A 185 4.40 -0.44 -17.11
N ASN A 186 4.87 -1.01 -18.23
CA ASN A 186 4.13 -1.15 -19.47
C ASN A 186 3.64 -2.58 -19.75
N LEU A 187 3.83 -3.55 -18.84
CA LEU A 187 2.99 -4.75 -18.87
C LEU A 187 1.64 -4.53 -18.16
N HIS A 188 1.52 -3.45 -17.38
CA HIS A 188 0.31 -3.03 -16.70
C HIS A 188 -0.62 -2.13 -17.54
N THR A 189 -0.38 -2.01 -18.85
CA THR A 189 -1.18 -1.18 -19.76
C THR A 189 -1.65 -1.95 -20.99
N TYR A 190 -2.40 -3.03 -20.76
CA TYR A 190 -3.34 -3.56 -21.76
C TYR A 190 -4.82 -3.40 -21.36
N HIS A 191 -5.14 -2.42 -20.52
CA HIS A 191 -6.55 -2.01 -20.32
C HIS A 191 -6.84 -0.52 -20.55
N SER A 192 -5.91 0.26 -21.10
CA SER A 192 -6.24 1.61 -21.54
C SER A 192 -5.30 2.04 -22.65
N LEU A 193 -5.71 1.84 -23.90
CA LEU A 193 -5.45 2.69 -25.08
C LEU A 193 -6.11 2.05 -26.32
N HIS A 194 -7.45 2.01 -26.34
CA HIS A 194 -8.22 2.16 -27.58
C HIS A 194 -9.13 3.36 -27.38
N LYS A 195 -8.63 4.52 -27.80
CA LYS A 195 -9.39 5.77 -27.89
C LYS A 195 -9.79 5.93 -29.35
N ASN A 196 -10.74 5.10 -29.80
CA ASN A 196 -11.68 5.36 -30.92
C ASN A 196 -12.49 4.16 -31.41
N ASP A 197 -12.34 2.97 -30.84
CA ASP A 197 -13.37 1.93 -31.00
C ASP A 197 -14.23 1.90 -29.76
N GLN A 198 -15.56 1.89 -29.95
CA GLN A 198 -16.55 1.79 -28.89
C GLN A 198 -16.23 0.58 -28.01
N VAL A 199 -15.66 0.87 -26.84
CA VAL A 199 -15.49 -0.07 -25.74
C VAL A 199 -16.89 -0.49 -25.26
N PRO A 200 -17.23 -1.79 -25.16
CA PRO A 200 -18.38 -2.18 -24.37
C PRO A 200 -18.07 -1.83 -22.91
N ALA A 201 -18.93 -1.00 -22.32
CA ALA A 201 -18.75 -0.41 -21.00
C ALA A 201 -18.50 -1.46 -19.89
N ILE A 202 -17.31 -1.49 -19.31
CA ILE A 202 -17.06 -2.12 -17.99
C ILE A 202 -17.53 -1.18 -16.85
N ALA A 203 -18.01 0.03 -17.16
CA ALA A 203 -18.48 1.03 -16.18
C ALA A 203 -19.99 0.95 -15.84
N ALA A 204 -20.77 0.07 -16.48
CA ALA A 204 -22.22 -0.03 -16.28
C ALA A 204 -22.65 -0.94 -15.09
N PRO A 205 -22.06 -2.14 -14.86
CA PRO A 205 -22.64 -3.08 -13.88
C PRO A 205 -22.52 -2.62 -12.42
N GLN A 206 -21.39 -1.99 -12.06
CA GLN A 206 -21.11 -1.63 -10.66
C GLN A 206 -21.91 -0.41 -10.18
N ALA A 207 -22.17 0.56 -11.07
CA ALA A 207 -23.00 1.73 -10.75
C ALA A 207 -24.49 1.37 -10.65
N GLU A 208 -24.93 0.41 -11.48
CA GLU A 208 -26.31 -0.09 -11.49
C GLU A 208 -26.62 -0.95 -10.25
N GLN A 209 -25.68 -1.80 -9.83
CA GLN A 209 -25.75 -2.52 -8.54
C GLN A 209 -25.74 -1.58 -7.33
N ASP A 210 -24.96 -0.49 -7.38
CA ASP A 210 -24.94 0.53 -6.32
C ASP A 210 -26.26 1.29 -6.17
N ALA A 211 -27.00 1.47 -7.27
CA ALA A 211 -28.32 2.08 -7.26
C ALA A 211 -29.40 1.13 -6.73
N ALA A 212 -29.25 -0.18 -6.95
CA ALA A 212 -30.20 -1.20 -6.52
C ALA A 212 -30.12 -1.51 -5.01
N LEU A 213 -28.95 -1.33 -4.39
CA LEU A 213 -28.80 -1.52 -2.94
C LEU A 213 -29.44 -0.37 -2.13
N PRO A 214 -30.17 -0.69 -1.06
CA PRO A 214 -30.69 0.33 -0.15
C PRO A 214 -29.54 1.14 0.47
N LYS A 215 -29.81 2.41 0.81
CA LYS A 215 -28.83 3.27 1.49
C LYS A 215 -28.76 3.03 2.99
N VAL A 216 -29.88 2.59 3.57
CA VAL A 216 -30.03 2.30 5.00
C VAL A 216 -30.90 1.07 5.14
N VAL A 217 -30.50 0.17 6.03
CA VAL A 217 -31.28 -1.02 6.40
C VAL A 217 -31.22 -1.17 7.92
N ARG A 218 -32.36 -1.40 8.58
CA ARG A 218 -32.39 -1.66 10.03
C ARG A 218 -32.17 -3.15 10.26
N LEU A 219 -31.43 -3.50 11.31
CA LEU A 219 -31.27 -4.92 11.67
C LEU A 219 -32.62 -5.57 12.03
N HIS A 220 -33.50 -4.84 12.73
CA HIS A 220 -34.80 -5.36 13.17
C HIS A 220 -35.67 -5.85 12.00
N ASP A 221 -35.56 -5.19 10.84
CA ASP A 221 -36.32 -5.56 9.64
C ASP A 221 -35.80 -6.87 9.00
N LEU A 222 -34.51 -7.17 9.19
CA LEU A 222 -33.85 -8.35 8.61
C LEU A 222 -33.86 -9.56 9.55
N ALA A 223 -33.60 -9.32 10.84
CA ALA A 223 -33.56 -10.34 11.88
C ALA A 223 -34.14 -9.79 13.19
N PRO A 224 -35.46 -9.93 13.40
CA PRO A 224 -36.10 -9.58 14.67
C PRO A 224 -35.54 -10.40 15.85
N ARG A 225 -34.98 -11.58 15.57
CA ARG A 225 -34.36 -12.48 16.56
C ARG A 225 -33.00 -12.96 16.04
N PRO A 226 -31.91 -12.28 16.40
CA PRO A 226 -30.56 -12.72 16.04
C PRO A 226 -30.24 -14.11 16.60
N SER A 227 -29.47 -14.88 15.84
CA SER A 227 -29.04 -16.24 16.18
C SER A 227 -27.56 -16.40 15.80
N LEU A 228 -26.82 -17.22 16.56
CA LEU A 228 -25.40 -17.47 16.29
C LEU A 228 -25.17 -18.26 15.00
N SER A 229 -26.17 -19.00 14.51
CA SER A 229 -26.09 -19.72 13.24
C SER A 229 -26.41 -18.83 12.03
N ASN A 230 -27.05 -17.67 12.24
CA ASN A 230 -27.52 -16.77 11.20
C ASN A 230 -27.28 -15.30 11.59
N LEU A 231 -26.02 -14.91 11.77
CA LEU A 231 -25.65 -13.51 11.97
C LEU A 231 -25.88 -12.74 10.68
N VAL A 232 -26.70 -11.70 10.73
CA VAL A 232 -26.98 -10.82 9.60
C VAL A 232 -25.83 -9.84 9.40
N LEU A 233 -25.24 -9.86 8.22
CA LEU A 233 -24.12 -9.01 7.84
C LEU A 233 -24.58 -7.82 6.98
N GLY A 234 -25.70 -7.96 6.27
CA GLY A 234 -26.26 -6.92 5.42
C GLY A 234 -27.19 -7.45 4.35
N VAL A 235 -27.44 -6.60 3.35
CA VAL A 235 -28.21 -6.95 2.15
C VAL A 235 -27.29 -6.80 0.93
N THR A 236 -27.31 -7.80 0.05
CA THR A 236 -26.66 -7.80 -1.26
C THR A 236 -27.71 -7.83 -2.37
N ILE A 237 -27.26 -7.70 -3.61
CA ILE A 237 -28.07 -8.01 -4.80
C ILE A 237 -27.57 -9.33 -5.36
N ASN A 238 -28.48 -10.28 -5.57
CA ASN A 238 -28.15 -11.57 -6.18
C ASN A 238 -28.09 -11.49 -7.71
N ASP A 239 -27.70 -12.60 -8.35
CA ASP A 239 -27.58 -12.67 -9.82
C ASP A 239 -28.90 -12.40 -10.56
N SER A 240 -30.04 -12.52 -9.88
CA SER A 240 -31.38 -12.22 -10.41
C SER A 240 -31.78 -10.74 -10.23
N GLY A 241 -30.90 -9.90 -9.69
CA GLY A 241 -31.17 -8.49 -9.42
C GLY A 241 -32.06 -8.22 -8.21
N GLN A 242 -32.34 -9.25 -7.39
CA GLN A 242 -33.17 -9.13 -6.19
C GLN A 242 -32.31 -8.92 -4.95
N GLN A 243 -32.89 -8.23 -3.96
CA GLN A 243 -32.25 -8.07 -2.66
C GLN A 243 -32.22 -9.40 -1.91
N GLU A 244 -31.05 -9.74 -1.40
CA GLU A 244 -30.82 -10.96 -0.62
C GLU A 244 -30.15 -10.60 0.70
N THR A 245 -30.65 -11.16 1.80
CA THR A 245 -30.04 -10.96 3.11
C THR A 245 -28.81 -11.85 3.24
N VAL A 246 -27.68 -11.22 3.51
CA VAL A 246 -26.40 -11.90 3.72
C VAL A 246 -26.32 -12.32 5.18
N THR A 247 -26.36 -13.62 5.42
CA THR A 247 -26.18 -14.22 6.75
C THR A 247 -24.97 -15.14 6.78
N VAL A 248 -24.35 -15.25 7.95
CA VAL A 248 -23.25 -16.19 8.21
C VAL A 248 -23.41 -16.80 9.60
N SER A 249 -23.04 -18.06 9.78
CA SER A 249 -22.89 -18.58 11.14
C SER A 249 -21.60 -18.06 11.79
N LEU A 250 -21.59 -17.93 13.11
CA LEU A 250 -20.38 -17.57 13.86
C LEU A 250 -19.22 -18.57 13.58
N GLN A 251 -19.55 -19.84 13.38
CA GLN A 251 -18.57 -20.90 13.12
C GLN A 251 -17.93 -20.77 11.73
N GLU A 252 -18.72 -20.40 10.71
CA GLU A 252 -18.22 -20.15 9.36
C GLU A 252 -17.41 -18.88 9.27
N MET A 253 -17.80 -17.82 10.00
CA MET A 253 -17.06 -16.56 9.99
C MET A 253 -15.60 -16.74 10.46
N VAL A 254 -15.33 -17.74 11.32
CA VAL A 254 -14.03 -18.05 11.92
C VAL A 254 -13.41 -16.82 12.61
N HIS A 255 -12.67 -16.00 11.88
CA HIS A 255 -12.20 -14.71 12.35
C HIS A 255 -12.50 -13.67 11.30
N ALA A 256 -12.77 -12.45 11.75
CA ALA A 256 -13.18 -11.37 10.86
C ALA A 256 -12.21 -10.20 10.90
N LEU A 257 -11.89 -9.67 9.71
CA LEU A 257 -11.15 -8.43 9.54
C LEU A 257 -12.12 -7.34 9.05
N VAL A 258 -12.22 -6.24 9.79
CA VAL A 258 -13.12 -5.13 9.44
C VAL A 258 -12.30 -3.86 9.25
N ALA A 259 -12.19 -3.40 8.02
CA ALA A 259 -11.38 -2.25 7.64
C ALA A 259 -12.22 -1.10 7.09
N GLY A 260 -11.81 0.14 7.34
CA GLY A 260 -12.46 1.31 6.77
C GLY A 260 -12.02 2.63 7.38
N ARG A 261 -12.12 3.72 6.61
CA ARG A 261 -11.80 5.06 7.10
C ARG A 261 -12.86 5.58 8.09
N PRO A 262 -12.62 6.66 8.85
CA PRO A 262 -13.65 7.29 9.68
C PRO A 262 -14.94 7.60 8.90
N ASN A 263 -16.09 7.49 9.55
CA ASN A 263 -17.41 7.75 8.96
C ASN A 263 -17.71 6.93 7.69
N SER A 264 -17.19 5.70 7.61
CA SER A 264 -17.47 4.75 6.53
C SER A 264 -18.55 3.73 6.87
N GLY A 265 -18.87 3.54 8.15
CA GLY A 265 -19.81 2.53 8.64
C GLY A 265 -19.17 1.41 9.45
N LYS A 266 -17.83 1.29 9.49
CA LYS A 266 -17.09 0.26 10.25
C LYS A 266 -17.58 0.09 11.70
N SER A 267 -17.56 1.15 12.50
CA SER A 267 -17.93 1.08 13.91
C SER A 267 -19.42 0.79 14.11
N VAL A 268 -20.29 1.24 13.19
CA VAL A 268 -21.70 0.87 13.21
C VAL A 268 -21.87 -0.62 12.96
N PHE A 269 -21.19 -1.17 11.96
CA PHE A 269 -21.22 -2.60 11.66
C PHE A 269 -20.72 -3.46 12.83
N LEU A 270 -19.59 -3.10 13.44
CA LEU A 270 -19.09 -3.78 14.64
C LEU A 270 -20.08 -3.73 15.80
N ARG A 271 -20.78 -2.60 15.97
CA ARG A 271 -21.84 -2.44 16.97
C ARG A 271 -23.03 -3.36 16.67
N VAL A 272 -23.42 -3.51 15.41
CA VAL A 272 -24.49 -4.43 15.02
C VAL A 272 -24.09 -5.88 15.30
N LEU A 273 -22.86 -6.28 14.98
CA LEU A 273 -22.38 -7.63 15.34
C LEU A 273 -22.40 -7.85 16.85
N ALA A 274 -21.88 -6.91 17.64
CA ALA A 274 -21.94 -6.98 19.10
C ALA A 274 -23.39 -7.06 19.62
N TYR A 275 -24.31 -6.32 19.01
CA TYR A 275 -25.73 -6.35 19.38
C TYR A 275 -26.35 -7.72 19.13
N GLN A 276 -26.15 -8.28 17.93
CA GLN A 276 -26.66 -9.62 17.58
C GLN A 276 -26.18 -10.68 18.57
N LEU A 277 -24.91 -10.64 18.96
CA LEU A 277 -24.35 -11.55 19.96
C LEU A 277 -24.90 -11.26 21.37
N ALA A 278 -25.08 -9.99 21.73
CA ALA A 278 -25.58 -9.63 23.06
C ALA A 278 -27.02 -10.09 23.30
N VAL A 279 -27.85 -10.12 22.26
CA VAL A 279 -29.28 -10.47 22.33
C VAL A 279 -29.61 -11.86 21.77
N SER A 280 -28.61 -12.63 21.33
CA SER A 280 -28.83 -13.98 20.79
C SER A 280 -29.48 -14.88 21.83
N GLN A 281 -30.38 -15.77 21.40
CA GLN A 281 -31.01 -16.72 22.32
C GLN A 281 -30.00 -17.76 22.83
N GLU A 282 -29.06 -18.14 21.97
CA GLU A 282 -28.00 -19.08 22.31
C GLU A 282 -26.97 -18.44 23.25
N PRO A 283 -26.40 -19.21 24.19
CA PRO A 283 -25.40 -18.70 25.10
C PRO A 283 -24.12 -18.33 24.34
N CYS A 284 -23.59 -17.14 24.61
CA CYS A 284 -22.31 -16.67 24.10
C CYS A 284 -21.68 -15.71 25.11
N ARG A 285 -20.39 -15.47 24.96
CA ARG A 285 -19.66 -14.51 25.78
C ARG A 285 -18.93 -13.50 24.91
N LEU A 286 -18.85 -12.27 25.41
CA LEU A 286 -18.29 -11.13 24.70
C LEU A 286 -17.11 -10.55 25.48
N ALA A 287 -16.05 -10.26 24.76
CA ALA A 287 -15.01 -9.32 25.18
C ALA A 287 -15.00 -8.17 24.18
N LEU A 288 -14.92 -6.93 24.68
CA LEU A 288 -15.02 -5.73 23.84
C LEU A 288 -13.84 -4.79 24.13
N PHE A 289 -13.24 -4.26 23.06
CA PHE A 289 -12.19 -3.25 23.13
C PHE A 289 -12.53 -2.02 22.28
N ASP A 290 -12.55 -0.86 22.93
CA ASP A 290 -12.84 0.44 22.33
C ASP A 290 -12.10 1.56 23.07
N MET A 291 -10.97 2.01 22.49
CA MET A 291 -10.19 3.11 23.05
C MET A 291 -10.92 4.45 23.04
N ARG A 292 -11.87 4.64 22.12
CA ARG A 292 -12.57 5.93 21.96
C ARG A 292 -13.85 6.00 22.78
N ARG A 293 -14.32 4.87 23.32
CA ARG A 293 -15.56 4.76 24.13
C ARG A 293 -16.80 5.29 23.39
N VAL A 294 -16.91 5.00 22.09
CA VAL A 294 -18.02 5.44 21.22
C VAL A 294 -18.75 4.26 20.60
N THR A 295 -18.01 3.22 20.23
CA THR A 295 -18.54 2.08 19.48
C THR A 295 -19.29 1.13 20.41
N PHE A 296 -18.66 0.77 21.53
CA PHE A 296 -19.17 -0.26 22.44
C PHE A 296 -19.69 0.27 23.79
N ALA A 297 -19.66 1.58 24.02
CA ALA A 297 -20.20 2.19 25.25
C ALA A 297 -21.66 1.76 25.60
N PRO A 298 -22.58 1.58 24.64
CA PRO A 298 -23.95 1.11 24.94
C PRO A 298 -24.04 -0.30 25.55
N PHE A 299 -22.97 -1.11 25.49
CA PHE A 299 -22.95 -2.48 25.99
C PHE A 299 -22.52 -2.61 27.46
N ALA A 300 -22.23 -1.51 28.15
CA ALA A 300 -21.65 -1.53 29.50
C ALA A 300 -22.41 -2.41 30.53
N ASN A 301 -23.73 -2.55 30.35
CA ASN A 301 -24.60 -3.34 31.24
C ASN A 301 -24.88 -4.76 30.74
N SER A 302 -24.27 -5.21 29.64
CA SER A 302 -24.55 -6.53 29.07
C SER A 302 -24.01 -7.67 29.94
N GLU A 303 -24.88 -8.64 30.29
CA GLU A 303 -24.52 -9.89 30.98
C GLU A 303 -23.74 -10.88 30.09
N ARG A 304 -23.64 -10.59 28.79
CA ARG A 304 -22.79 -11.35 27.88
C ARG A 304 -21.32 -10.96 28.02
N LEU A 305 -21.01 -9.81 28.61
CA LEU A 305 -19.64 -9.38 28.81
C LEU A 305 -18.92 -10.23 29.85
N LEU A 306 -17.75 -10.76 29.48
CA LEU A 306 -16.83 -11.37 30.44
C LEU A 306 -16.23 -10.30 31.36
N TRP A 307 -15.91 -9.14 30.78
CA TRP A 307 -15.23 -8.03 31.43
C TRP A 307 -15.81 -6.69 30.96
N PRO A 308 -15.62 -5.60 31.72
CA PRO A 308 -15.92 -4.25 31.24
C PRO A 308 -15.28 -3.97 29.89
N VAL A 309 -15.86 -3.05 29.11
CA VAL A 309 -15.28 -2.66 27.81
C VAL A 309 -13.87 -2.09 28.02
N ALA A 310 -12.86 -2.77 27.49
CA ALA A 310 -11.48 -2.34 27.60
C ALA A 310 -11.27 -1.04 26.81
N SER A 311 -10.72 -0.02 27.45
CA SER A 311 -10.42 1.26 26.81
C SER A 311 -8.93 1.56 26.68
N THR A 312 -8.06 0.66 27.15
CA THR A 312 -6.60 0.81 27.09
C THR A 312 -5.96 -0.38 26.38
N PRO A 313 -4.82 -0.19 25.68
CA PRO A 313 -4.08 -1.29 25.08
C PRO A 313 -3.68 -2.38 26.09
N GLU A 314 -3.36 -1.98 27.32
CA GLU A 314 -2.99 -2.89 28.41
C GLU A 314 -4.18 -3.77 28.82
N GLY A 315 -5.38 -3.18 28.88
CA GLY A 315 -6.61 -3.91 29.16
C GLY A 315 -6.96 -4.90 28.03
N ALA A 316 -6.77 -4.49 26.78
CA ALA A 316 -6.94 -5.40 25.64
C ALA A 316 -5.93 -6.57 25.67
N ALA A 317 -4.68 -6.29 26.05
CA ALA A 317 -3.67 -7.32 26.22
C ALA A 317 -3.95 -8.26 27.38
N ALA A 318 -4.54 -7.75 28.46
CA ALA A 318 -4.95 -8.58 29.58
C ALA A 318 -6.11 -9.52 29.19
N ILE A 319 -7.12 -9.01 28.49
CA ILE A 319 -8.18 -9.85 27.90
C ILE A 319 -7.59 -10.93 26.99
N ALA A 320 -6.65 -10.56 26.10
CA ALA A 320 -6.07 -11.51 25.16
C ALA A 320 -5.33 -12.66 25.88
N ARG A 321 -4.60 -12.36 26.96
CA ARG A 321 -3.94 -13.39 27.80
C ARG A 321 -4.94 -14.28 28.54
N ASP A 322 -6.02 -13.73 29.06
CA ASP A 322 -7.06 -14.53 29.72
C ASP A 322 -7.75 -15.46 28.72
N LEU A 323 -7.96 -15.01 27.47
CA LEU A 323 -8.47 -15.85 26.40
C LEU A 323 -7.49 -16.97 26.03
N GLU A 324 -6.18 -16.72 26.10
CA GLU A 324 -5.15 -17.74 25.91
C GLU A 324 -5.18 -18.80 27.01
N GLN A 325 -5.31 -18.38 28.27
CA GLN A 325 -5.50 -19.32 29.38
C GLN A 325 -6.80 -20.11 29.24
N GLU A 326 -7.87 -19.49 28.77
CA GLU A 326 -9.13 -20.17 28.47
C GLU A 326 -8.97 -21.19 27.33
N MET A 327 -8.14 -20.92 26.31
CA MET A 327 -7.81 -21.92 25.28
C MET A 327 -7.13 -23.14 25.90
N SER A 328 -6.09 -22.95 26.72
CA SER A 328 -5.40 -24.05 27.40
C SER A 328 -6.34 -24.84 28.31
N ARG A 329 -7.21 -24.15 29.06
CA ARG A 329 -8.23 -24.79 29.90
C ARG A 329 -9.21 -25.64 29.08
N ARG A 330 -9.66 -25.14 27.92
CA ARG A 330 -10.54 -25.89 27.02
C ARG A 330 -9.82 -27.09 26.40
N GLU A 331 -8.54 -26.97 26.08
CA GLU A 331 -7.72 -28.08 25.60
C GLU A 331 -7.68 -29.23 26.60
N GLU A 332 -7.36 -28.94 27.86
CA GLU A 332 -7.37 -29.94 28.94
C GLU A 332 -8.75 -30.59 29.09
N LEU A 333 -9.83 -29.80 29.01
CA LEU A 333 -11.19 -30.32 29.06
C LEU A 333 -11.50 -31.25 27.89
N TYR A 334 -11.10 -30.90 26.67
CA TYR A 334 -11.34 -31.71 25.48
C TYR A 334 -10.61 -33.06 25.60
N LEU A 335 -9.35 -33.04 26.03
CA LEU A 335 -8.54 -34.24 26.25
C LEU A 335 -9.11 -35.13 27.36
N SER A 336 -9.64 -34.53 28.43
CA SER A 336 -10.18 -35.26 29.58
C SER A 336 -11.51 -35.96 29.30
N LEU A 337 -12.32 -35.44 28.37
CA LEU A 337 -13.68 -35.91 28.15
C LEU A 337 -13.72 -37.19 27.30
N SER A 338 -13.06 -37.20 26.14
CA SER A 338 -13.01 -38.35 25.24
C SER A 338 -12.00 -38.16 24.10
N PRO A 339 -11.34 -39.21 23.59
CA PRO A 339 -10.57 -39.14 22.36
C PRO A 339 -11.43 -38.64 21.17
N GLY A 340 -10.83 -37.87 20.26
CA GLY A 340 -11.50 -37.38 19.05
C GLY A 340 -12.49 -36.23 19.29
N ILE A 341 -12.20 -35.35 20.27
CA ILE A 341 -12.85 -34.04 20.39
C ILE A 341 -11.95 -33.01 19.71
N ASP A 342 -12.35 -32.57 18.52
CA ASP A 342 -11.51 -31.71 17.68
C ASP A 342 -11.94 -30.25 17.68
N ASN A 343 -13.15 -29.95 18.16
CA ASN A 343 -13.69 -28.59 18.21
C ASN A 343 -14.76 -28.42 19.32
N LEU A 344 -15.20 -27.17 19.51
CA LEU A 344 -16.24 -26.82 20.49
C LEU A 344 -17.57 -27.54 20.26
N ALA A 345 -17.98 -27.78 19.01
CA ALA A 345 -19.24 -28.48 18.74
C ALA A 345 -19.16 -29.94 19.17
N ASP A 346 -18.05 -30.62 18.90
CA ASP A 346 -17.80 -32.00 19.35
C ASP A 346 -17.78 -32.11 20.87
N TYR A 347 -17.16 -31.14 21.56
CA TYR A 347 -17.16 -31.06 23.01
C TYR A 347 -18.58 -30.90 23.54
N ASN A 348 -19.31 -29.90 23.06
CA ASN A 348 -20.66 -29.58 23.53
C ASN A 348 -21.68 -30.70 23.24
N ALA A 349 -21.44 -31.55 22.24
CA ALA A 349 -22.27 -32.71 21.95
C ALA A 349 -22.12 -33.85 22.97
N ARG A 350 -20.99 -33.89 23.71
CA ARG A 350 -20.64 -34.99 24.64
C ARG A 350 -20.56 -34.56 26.10
N ALA A 351 -20.30 -33.27 26.35
CA ALA A 351 -20.12 -32.72 27.68
C ALA A 351 -21.45 -32.59 28.42
N ARG A 352 -21.41 -32.75 29.75
CA ARG A 352 -22.57 -32.45 30.62
C ARG A 352 -22.83 -30.94 30.71
N GLU A 353 -21.76 -30.14 30.68
CA GLU A 353 -21.81 -28.69 30.71
C GLU A 353 -21.26 -28.15 29.40
N ALA A 354 -22.12 -27.53 28.61
CA ALA A 354 -21.72 -26.93 27.35
C ALA A 354 -20.94 -25.63 27.59
N LEU A 355 -19.86 -25.46 26.86
CA LEU A 355 -19.06 -24.24 26.86
C LEU A 355 -19.62 -23.25 25.83
N PRO A 356 -19.86 -21.99 26.21
CA PRO A 356 -20.29 -20.98 25.25
C PRO A 356 -19.13 -20.55 24.34
N PRO A 357 -19.40 -20.20 23.07
CA PRO A 357 -18.44 -19.50 22.25
C PRO A 357 -18.11 -18.13 22.85
N ILE A 358 -16.86 -17.70 22.69
CA ILE A 358 -16.38 -16.38 23.13
C ILE A 358 -16.03 -15.56 21.90
N VAL A 359 -16.51 -14.32 21.82
CA VAL A 359 -16.19 -13.41 20.72
C VAL A 359 -15.49 -12.16 21.27
N PHE A 360 -14.27 -11.92 20.81
CA PHE A 360 -13.52 -10.71 21.12
C PHE A 360 -13.60 -9.73 19.96
N LEU A 361 -14.36 -8.63 20.15
CA LEU A 361 -14.49 -7.55 19.18
C LEU A 361 -13.61 -6.37 19.55
N MET A 362 -12.80 -5.91 18.58
CA MET A 362 -11.89 -4.78 18.74
C MET A 362 -12.20 -3.72 17.70
N ASP A 363 -12.51 -2.48 18.09
CA ASP A 363 -12.81 -1.42 17.12
C ASP A 363 -11.54 -0.90 16.41
N GLU A 364 -10.40 -0.89 17.11
CA GLU A 364 -9.12 -0.42 16.58
C GLU A 364 -7.97 -1.33 17.03
N ALA A 365 -7.98 -2.57 16.54
CA ALA A 365 -6.94 -3.57 16.80
C ALA A 365 -5.56 -3.14 16.28
N THR A 366 -5.49 -2.27 15.27
CA THR A 366 -4.21 -1.83 14.69
C THR A 366 -3.30 -1.12 15.69
N ILE A 367 -3.87 -0.44 16.69
CA ILE A 367 -3.10 0.21 17.75
C ILE A 367 -2.35 -0.85 18.58
N LEU A 368 -2.95 -2.01 18.81
CA LEU A 368 -2.34 -3.10 19.57
C LEU A 368 -1.16 -3.75 18.85
N LEU A 369 -1.14 -3.67 17.52
CA LEU A 369 -0.08 -4.25 16.67
C LEU A 369 1.13 -3.33 16.51
N VAL A 370 0.94 -2.02 16.73
CA VAL A 370 2.01 -1.00 16.70
C VAL A 370 2.63 -0.81 18.09
N SER A 371 1.87 -1.06 19.16
CA SER A 371 2.39 -1.02 20.52
C SER A 371 3.53 -2.04 20.69
N ASN A 372 4.71 -1.54 21.08
CA ASN A 372 5.98 -2.26 21.15
C ASN A 372 6.05 -3.34 22.24
N ASN A 373 4.90 -3.83 22.71
CA ASN A 373 4.79 -4.69 23.88
C ASN A 373 5.00 -6.16 23.56
N GLY A 374 5.08 -6.59 22.29
CA GLY A 374 5.39 -7.97 21.86
C GLY A 374 4.32 -9.02 22.19
N VAL A 375 3.73 -8.95 23.38
CA VAL A 375 2.69 -9.83 23.94
C VAL A 375 1.50 -9.95 23.01
N MET A 376 1.04 -8.85 22.40
CA MET A 376 -0.08 -8.93 21.47
C MET A 376 0.28 -9.67 20.19
N GLN A 377 1.50 -9.52 19.65
CA GLN A 377 1.88 -10.23 18.41
C GLN A 377 2.00 -11.75 18.62
N SER A 378 2.51 -12.19 19.77
CA SER A 378 2.53 -13.62 20.13
C SER A 378 1.12 -14.15 20.40
N THR A 379 0.29 -13.42 21.15
CA THR A 379 -1.09 -13.84 21.43
C THR A 379 -1.98 -13.79 20.17
N PHE A 380 -1.69 -12.92 19.20
CA PHE A 380 -2.37 -12.93 17.90
C PHE A 380 -1.98 -14.12 17.02
N ARG A 381 -0.84 -14.78 17.24
CA ARG A 381 -0.56 -16.08 16.61
C ARG A 381 -1.43 -17.20 17.19
N ALA A 382 -1.87 -17.08 18.44
CA ALA A 382 -2.82 -18.02 19.04
C ALA A 382 -4.22 -17.95 18.39
N VAL A 383 -4.53 -16.87 17.63
CA VAL A 383 -5.72 -16.81 16.77
C VAL A 383 -5.74 -17.96 15.76
N LEU A 384 -4.58 -18.48 15.34
CA LEU A 384 -4.51 -19.62 14.43
C LEU A 384 -5.18 -20.88 15.01
N GLU A 385 -5.22 -21.02 16.34
CA GLU A 385 -5.75 -22.20 17.04
C GLU A 385 -7.09 -21.94 17.74
N ALA A 386 -7.42 -20.66 18.01
CA ALA A 386 -8.59 -20.25 18.77
C ALA A 386 -9.92 -20.80 18.25
N ARG A 387 -10.04 -20.98 16.93
CA ARG A 387 -11.25 -21.55 16.28
C ARG A 387 -11.65 -22.89 16.89
N LYS A 388 -10.69 -23.78 17.14
CA LYS A 388 -10.93 -25.12 17.73
C LYS A 388 -11.63 -25.00 19.07
N PHE A 389 -11.21 -24.02 19.86
CA PHE A 389 -11.74 -23.77 21.19
C PHE A 389 -13.02 -22.92 21.19
N GLY A 390 -13.53 -22.53 20.01
CA GLY A 390 -14.72 -21.69 19.87
C GLY A 390 -14.53 -20.27 20.41
N ILE A 391 -13.30 -19.76 20.26
CA ILE A 391 -12.93 -18.38 20.57
C ILE A 391 -12.70 -17.66 19.25
N TYR A 392 -13.38 -16.55 19.03
CA TYR A 392 -13.43 -15.85 17.75
C TYR A 392 -12.97 -14.41 17.88
N PHE A 393 -12.11 -13.97 16.97
CA PHE A 393 -11.57 -12.62 16.93
C PHE A 393 -12.16 -11.81 15.79
N ILE A 394 -12.67 -10.61 16.10
CA ILE A 394 -13.19 -9.65 15.12
C ILE A 394 -12.37 -8.36 15.23
N LEU A 395 -11.54 -8.12 14.21
CA LEU A 395 -10.49 -7.11 14.22
C LEU A 395 -10.90 -5.90 13.37
N GLY A 396 -11.36 -4.86 14.03
CA GLY A 396 -11.58 -3.55 13.45
C GLY A 396 -10.29 -2.76 13.29
N GLY A 397 -10.14 -2.06 12.17
CA GLY A 397 -9.00 -1.18 11.96
C GLY A 397 -9.20 -0.16 10.85
N GLN A 398 -8.49 0.97 10.92
CA GLN A 398 -8.52 1.97 9.86
C GLN A 398 -7.40 1.81 8.83
N SER A 399 -6.20 1.45 9.29
CA SER A 399 -5.02 1.30 8.44
C SER A 399 -4.24 0.04 8.80
N TRP A 400 -4.39 -0.97 7.95
CA TRP A 400 -3.61 -2.20 8.02
C TRP A 400 -2.31 -2.03 7.24
N LYS A 401 -1.26 -2.70 7.71
CA LYS A 401 0.04 -2.78 7.02
C LYS A 401 0.36 -4.25 6.79
N GLY A 402 1.13 -4.56 5.76
CA GLY A 402 1.60 -5.94 5.52
C GLY A 402 2.45 -6.50 6.67
N SER A 403 3.05 -5.64 7.50
CA SER A 403 3.75 -6.05 8.72
C SER A 403 2.80 -6.38 9.89
N HIS A 404 1.53 -5.97 9.83
CA HIS A 404 0.52 -6.22 10.86
C HIS A 404 -0.25 -7.52 10.61
N ILE A 405 -0.39 -7.90 9.34
CA ILE A 405 -1.09 -9.12 8.91
C ILE A 405 -0.16 -9.84 7.94
N ASP A 406 0.53 -10.86 8.45
CA ASP A 406 1.29 -11.79 7.62
C ASP A 406 0.34 -12.74 6.84
N THR A 407 0.91 -13.56 5.95
CA THR A 407 0.12 -14.47 5.11
C THR A 407 -0.71 -15.44 5.95
N GLY A 408 -0.12 -16.00 7.02
CA GLY A 408 -0.81 -16.96 7.89
C GLY A 408 -2.00 -16.35 8.63
N LEU A 409 -1.84 -15.17 9.24
CA LEU A 409 -2.96 -14.47 9.89
C LEU A 409 -4.03 -14.05 8.88
N ARG A 410 -3.62 -13.63 7.67
CA ARG A 410 -4.56 -13.28 6.60
C ARG A 410 -5.44 -14.47 6.23
N GLU A 411 -4.88 -15.66 6.09
CA GLU A 411 -5.61 -16.89 5.75
C GLU A 411 -6.66 -17.26 6.80
N MET A 412 -6.38 -17.03 8.08
CA MET A 412 -7.34 -17.30 9.17
C MET A 412 -8.46 -16.28 9.29
N LEU A 413 -8.25 -15.05 8.81
CA LEU A 413 -9.26 -14.01 8.72
C LEU A 413 -10.16 -14.24 7.49
N ALA A 414 -10.95 -15.33 7.54
CA ALA A 414 -11.76 -15.81 6.43
C ALA A 414 -12.85 -14.80 6.01
N ALA A 415 -13.46 -14.11 6.98
CA ALA A 415 -14.41 -13.05 6.70
C ALA A 415 -13.70 -11.69 6.68
N ARG A 416 -13.77 -10.97 5.56
CA ARG A 416 -13.14 -9.66 5.41
C ARG A 416 -14.14 -8.63 4.94
N PHE A 417 -14.26 -7.54 5.67
CA PHE A 417 -15.16 -6.44 5.36
C PHE A 417 -14.32 -5.19 5.11
N GLN A 418 -14.41 -4.64 3.91
CA GLN A 418 -13.77 -3.39 3.55
C GLN A 418 -14.83 -2.34 3.27
N PHE A 419 -15.05 -1.48 4.24
CA PHE A 419 -15.76 -0.22 4.07
C PHE A 419 -14.86 0.77 3.32
N ARG A 420 -15.47 1.87 2.87
CA ARG A 420 -14.81 2.98 2.17
C ARG A 420 -13.40 3.27 2.70
N THR A 421 -12.40 3.20 1.83
CA THR A 421 -10.98 3.36 2.19
C THR A 421 -10.14 3.88 1.00
N ALA A 422 -8.83 4.03 1.19
CA ALA A 422 -7.89 4.30 0.10
C ALA A 422 -7.60 3.03 -0.72
N VAL A 423 -7.29 3.19 -2.01
CA VAL A 423 -7.02 2.07 -2.95
C VAL A 423 -6.01 1.05 -2.41
N GLY A 424 -4.91 1.50 -1.81
CA GLY A 424 -3.88 0.60 -1.26
C GLY A 424 -4.38 -0.26 -0.09
N GLN A 425 -5.26 0.29 0.76
CA GLN A 425 -5.87 -0.44 1.86
C GLN A 425 -6.89 -1.46 1.35
N SER A 426 -7.70 -1.09 0.37
CA SER A 426 -8.64 -1.99 -0.30
C SER A 426 -7.92 -3.22 -0.87
N ARG A 427 -6.84 -3.01 -1.62
CA ARG A 427 -6.06 -4.11 -2.21
C ARG A 427 -5.43 -5.01 -1.15
N MET A 428 -5.02 -4.45 -0.02
CA MET A 428 -4.44 -5.21 1.08
C MET A 428 -5.45 -6.16 1.73
N VAL A 429 -6.68 -5.69 1.96
CA VAL A 429 -7.71 -6.43 2.72
C VAL A 429 -8.50 -7.38 1.82
N ILE A 430 -9.01 -6.92 0.68
CA ILE A 430 -9.89 -7.69 -0.20
C ILE A 430 -9.25 -8.09 -1.55
N GLY A 431 -8.04 -7.63 -1.84
CA GLY A 431 -7.32 -7.96 -3.09
C GLY A 431 -7.58 -7.03 -4.27
N ASP A 432 -8.57 -6.14 -4.20
CA ASP A 432 -8.91 -5.21 -5.28
C ASP A 432 -9.08 -3.74 -4.80
N ALA A 433 -9.33 -2.83 -5.73
CA ALA A 433 -9.53 -1.40 -5.43
C ALA A 433 -11.01 -1.00 -5.23
N SER A 434 -11.95 -1.94 -5.30
CA SER A 434 -13.38 -1.66 -5.44
C SER A 434 -14.00 -0.97 -4.23
N ALA A 435 -13.45 -1.16 -3.02
CA ALA A 435 -13.95 -0.47 -1.84
C ALA A 435 -13.56 1.02 -1.79
N ALA A 436 -12.63 1.47 -2.65
CA ALA A 436 -12.24 2.88 -2.70
C ALA A 436 -13.29 3.77 -3.39
N THR A 437 -14.16 3.19 -4.21
CA THR A 437 -15.23 3.91 -4.93
C THR A 437 -16.53 3.98 -4.14
N ILE A 438 -16.63 3.30 -3.00
CA ILE A 438 -17.82 3.34 -2.15
C ILE A 438 -18.05 4.77 -1.65
N GLU A 439 -19.26 5.28 -1.74
CA GLU A 439 -19.64 6.59 -1.21
C GLU A 439 -20.60 6.53 -0.03
N VAL A 440 -21.49 5.54 -0.03
CA VAL A 440 -22.57 5.37 0.96
C VAL A 440 -22.03 4.79 2.27
N PRO A 441 -22.26 5.44 3.43
CA PRO A 441 -21.91 4.88 4.72
C PRO A 441 -22.63 3.55 5.01
N GLY A 442 -21.91 2.59 5.59
CA GLY A 442 -22.43 1.25 5.84
C GLY A 442 -22.32 0.32 4.63
N ARG A 443 -22.01 0.83 3.44
CA ARG A 443 -21.70 -0.01 2.28
C ARG A 443 -20.27 -0.54 2.38
N ALA A 444 -20.11 -1.82 2.08
CA ALA A 444 -18.83 -2.50 2.14
C ALA A 444 -18.69 -3.52 1.00
N MET A 445 -17.44 -3.79 0.64
CA MET A 445 -17.09 -5.04 -0.02
C MET A 445 -16.83 -6.07 1.07
N ALA A 446 -17.45 -7.25 0.97
CA ALA A 446 -17.27 -8.34 1.90
C ALA A 446 -16.77 -9.57 1.15
N GLN A 447 -15.66 -10.15 1.62
CA GLN A 447 -15.20 -11.47 1.21
C GLN A 447 -15.60 -12.44 2.30
N LEU A 448 -16.52 -13.35 2.02
CA LEU A 448 -17.08 -14.28 3.00
C LEU A 448 -16.97 -15.72 2.50
N PRO A 449 -16.91 -16.69 3.43
CA PRO A 449 -17.12 -18.10 3.11
C PRO A 449 -18.45 -18.28 2.39
N HIS A 450 -18.47 -19.12 1.35
CA HIS A 450 -19.65 -19.47 0.52
C HIS A 450 -20.27 -18.35 -0.33
N TRP A 451 -20.10 -17.08 0.03
CA TRP A 451 -20.55 -15.94 -0.78
C TRP A 451 -19.48 -15.43 -1.75
N GLY A 452 -18.20 -15.72 -1.52
CA GLY A 452 -17.11 -15.11 -2.28
C GLY A 452 -17.00 -13.61 -1.96
N THR A 453 -16.59 -12.82 -2.96
CA THR A 453 -16.50 -11.36 -2.82
C THR A 453 -17.79 -10.71 -3.31
N ILE A 454 -18.55 -10.15 -2.38
CA ILE A 454 -19.83 -9.49 -2.64
C ILE A 454 -19.81 -8.03 -2.16
N ARG A 455 -20.72 -7.22 -2.68
CA ARG A 455 -20.99 -5.89 -2.17
C ARG A 455 -22.26 -5.92 -1.33
N LEU A 456 -22.20 -5.40 -0.11
CA LEU A 456 -23.35 -5.38 0.78
C LEU A 456 -23.57 -4.00 1.41
N GLN A 457 -24.82 -3.75 1.80
CA GLN A 457 -25.19 -2.68 2.73
C GLN A 457 -25.33 -3.27 4.13
N ALA A 458 -24.42 -2.88 5.03
CA ALA A 458 -24.48 -3.28 6.43
C ALA A 458 -25.73 -2.70 7.12
N PRO A 459 -26.35 -3.46 8.04
CA PRO A 459 -27.49 -2.99 8.78
C PRO A 459 -27.08 -1.96 9.83
N LEU A 460 -28.08 -1.26 10.36
CA LEU A 460 -27.98 -0.28 11.42
C LEU A 460 -28.78 -0.73 12.64
N VAL A 461 -28.21 -0.51 13.82
CA VAL A 461 -28.89 -0.54 15.11
C VAL A 461 -28.59 0.78 15.82
N GLU A 462 -29.62 1.41 16.35
CA GLU A 462 -29.47 2.66 17.09
C GLU A 462 -29.01 2.41 18.53
N PRO A 463 -28.20 3.30 19.13
CA PRO A 463 -27.77 3.14 20.52
C PRO A 463 -28.93 3.01 21.53
N SER A 464 -30.05 3.69 21.29
CA SER A 464 -31.27 3.60 22.09
C SER A 464 -31.88 2.19 22.09
N GLU A 465 -31.88 1.51 20.95
CA GLU A 465 -32.36 0.12 20.82
C GLU A 465 -31.48 -0.84 21.62
N ILE A 466 -30.16 -0.63 21.60
CA ILE A 466 -29.20 -1.43 22.37
C ILE A 466 -29.44 -1.24 23.86
N LEU A 467 -29.51 0.02 24.32
CA LEU A 467 -29.73 0.33 25.73
C LEU A 467 -31.06 -0.23 26.24
N SER A 468 -32.12 -0.17 25.42
CA SER A 468 -33.43 -0.72 25.75
C SER A 468 -33.40 -2.25 25.84
N ALA A 469 -32.72 -2.92 24.90
CA ALA A 469 -32.61 -4.38 24.91
C ALA A 469 -31.74 -4.91 26.07
N LEU A 470 -30.79 -4.12 26.55
CA LEU A 470 -29.90 -4.47 27.66
C LEU A 470 -30.37 -3.91 29.01
N GLN A 471 -31.53 -3.25 29.05
CA GLN A 471 -32.05 -2.64 30.26
C GLN A 471 -32.34 -3.70 31.33
N GLY A 472 -31.86 -3.46 32.55
CA GLY A 472 -32.06 -4.35 33.69
C GLY A 472 -31.08 -5.53 33.78
N GLN A 473 -30.15 -5.67 32.85
CA GLN A 473 -29.06 -6.64 32.93
C GLN A 473 -28.01 -6.21 33.98
N GLY A 474 -27.39 -7.19 34.64
CA GLY A 474 -26.45 -7.01 35.75
C GLY A 474 -25.03 -6.59 35.40
N GLY A 475 -24.70 -6.38 34.12
CA GLY A 475 -23.36 -6.00 33.69
C GLY A 475 -22.38 -7.18 33.51
N PRO A 476 -21.08 -6.90 33.36
CA PRO A 476 -20.07 -7.91 33.08
C PRO A 476 -19.90 -8.91 34.22
N LEU A 477 -19.58 -10.16 33.87
CA LEU A 477 -19.43 -11.27 34.83
C LEU A 477 -18.21 -11.14 35.74
N GLY A 478 -17.13 -10.54 35.23
CA GLY A 478 -15.86 -10.40 35.93
C GLY A 478 -15.34 -8.96 35.91
N ALA A 479 -14.40 -8.67 36.80
CA ALA A 479 -13.65 -7.42 36.79
C ALA A 479 -12.57 -7.46 35.70
N MET A 480 -12.19 -6.29 35.17
CA MET A 480 -11.11 -6.21 34.17
C MET A 480 -9.88 -6.98 34.63
N PRO A 481 -9.30 -7.84 33.78
CA PRO A 481 -8.11 -8.58 34.15
C PRO A 481 -6.99 -7.59 34.42
N THR A 482 -6.34 -7.74 35.57
CA THR A 482 -5.15 -6.96 35.85
C THR A 482 -4.02 -7.49 34.98
N THR A 483 -3.16 -6.60 34.50
CA THR A 483 -1.78 -6.96 34.20
C THR A 483 -1.08 -7.30 35.53
N SER A 484 -1.45 -8.41 36.17
CA SER A 484 -0.51 -9.05 37.07
C SER A 484 0.72 -9.31 36.21
N GLN A 485 1.86 -8.78 36.64
CA GLN A 485 3.16 -9.22 36.15
C GLN A 485 3.32 -10.70 36.52
N GLY A 486 2.67 -11.58 35.77
CA GLY A 486 2.89 -13.00 35.78
C GLY A 486 3.97 -13.28 34.73
N ASN A 487 5.15 -13.67 35.21
CA ASN A 487 6.29 -14.20 34.46
C ASN A 487 7.18 -13.21 33.68
N GLY A 488 7.40 -12.01 34.24
CA GLY A 488 8.60 -11.21 33.93
C GLY A 488 9.82 -11.53 34.80
N GLN A 489 9.67 -12.36 35.84
CA GLN A 489 10.73 -12.60 36.84
C GLN A 489 11.59 -13.83 36.56
N GLU A 490 11.06 -14.88 35.91
CA GLU A 490 11.91 -16.03 35.51
C GLU A 490 12.87 -15.68 34.36
N GLY A 491 12.50 -14.72 33.49
CA GLY A 491 13.39 -14.19 32.45
C GLY A 491 14.46 -13.28 33.02
N ASN A 492 14.08 -12.36 33.92
CA ASN A 492 15.02 -11.40 34.53
C ASN A 492 16.02 -12.06 35.49
N ASP A 493 15.63 -13.09 36.25
CA ASP A 493 16.56 -13.81 37.14
C ASP A 493 17.57 -14.64 36.33
N LYS A 494 17.14 -15.32 35.27
CA LYS A 494 18.06 -16.04 34.37
C LYS A 494 18.95 -15.10 33.58
N ASP A 495 18.42 -13.96 33.12
CA ASP A 495 19.19 -12.96 32.41
C ASP A 495 20.20 -12.26 33.32
N ALA A 496 19.85 -11.99 34.58
CA ALA A 496 20.76 -11.49 35.59
C ALA A 496 21.81 -12.53 36.00
N GLU A 497 21.45 -13.81 36.10
CA GLU A 497 22.37 -14.91 36.39
C GLU A 497 23.39 -15.10 35.25
N ILE A 498 22.91 -15.04 34.00
CA ILE A 498 23.75 -15.06 32.79
C ILE A 498 24.69 -13.84 32.77
N ASP A 499 24.19 -12.64 33.04
CA ASP A 499 25.00 -11.43 33.02
C ASP A 499 26.05 -11.45 34.16
N ALA A 500 25.70 -11.98 35.34
CA ALA A 500 26.63 -12.23 36.44
C ALA A 500 27.69 -13.29 36.08
N GLN A 501 27.31 -14.35 35.39
CA GLN A 501 28.22 -15.39 34.90
C GLN A 501 29.20 -14.83 33.85
N ILE A 502 28.73 -13.96 32.95
CA ILE A 502 29.57 -13.25 31.97
C ILE A 502 30.63 -12.39 32.68
N LEU A 503 30.23 -11.61 33.70
CA LEU A 503 31.15 -10.78 34.47
C LEU A 503 32.17 -11.62 35.25
N ALA A 504 31.75 -12.74 35.86
CA ALA A 504 32.64 -13.64 36.58
C ALA A 504 33.68 -14.29 35.66
N LEU A 505 33.28 -14.75 34.47
CA LEU A 505 34.20 -15.34 33.49
C LEU A 505 35.14 -14.29 32.90
N HIS A 506 34.68 -13.06 32.71
CA HIS A 506 35.53 -11.94 32.30
C HIS A 506 36.55 -11.56 33.39
N ALA A 507 36.16 -11.55 34.66
CA ALA A 507 37.06 -11.32 35.80
C ALA A 507 38.15 -12.39 35.92
N GLN A 508 37.88 -13.63 35.46
CA GLN A 508 38.88 -14.70 35.34
C GLN A 508 39.83 -14.53 34.12
N GLY A 509 39.71 -13.44 33.35
CA GLY A 509 40.56 -13.14 32.21
C GLY A 509 40.19 -13.88 30.92
N LYS A 510 39.00 -14.50 30.83
CA LYS A 510 38.58 -15.21 29.63
C LYS A 510 38.22 -14.23 28.51
N SER A 511 38.57 -14.58 27.26
CA SER A 511 38.19 -13.79 26.09
C SER A 511 36.68 -13.87 25.81
N LYS A 512 36.09 -12.83 25.20
CA LYS A 512 34.65 -12.79 24.86
C LYS A 512 34.16 -14.02 24.07
N ARG A 513 34.99 -14.55 23.15
CA ARG A 513 34.69 -15.78 22.38
C ARG A 513 34.76 -17.07 23.19
N ALA A 514 35.50 -17.07 24.30
CA ALA A 514 35.53 -18.18 25.24
C ALA A 514 34.30 -18.13 26.15
N ILE A 515 33.95 -16.94 26.67
CA ILE A 515 32.74 -16.70 27.47
C ILE A 515 31.49 -17.15 26.69
N GLN A 516 31.38 -16.75 25.43
CA GLN A 516 30.24 -17.13 24.58
C GLN A 516 30.06 -18.65 24.45
N ARG A 517 31.15 -19.39 24.25
CA ARG A 517 31.10 -20.87 24.12
C ARG A 517 30.78 -21.59 25.42
N GLU A 518 31.02 -20.95 26.54
CA GLU A 518 30.84 -21.54 27.87
C GLU A 518 29.46 -21.22 28.45
N VAL A 519 28.94 -20.02 28.19
CA VAL A 519 27.59 -19.60 28.61
C VAL A 519 26.53 -20.19 27.67
N TRP A 520 26.83 -20.34 26.37
CA TRP A 520 25.93 -20.94 25.38
C TRP A 520 26.61 -22.02 24.52
N PRO A 521 26.83 -23.23 25.06
CA PRO A 521 27.53 -24.31 24.36
C PRO A 521 26.77 -24.86 23.14
N ASP A 522 25.42 -24.82 23.17
CA ASP A 522 24.56 -25.49 22.18
C ASP A 522 23.93 -24.54 21.12
N ASP A 523 24.09 -23.22 21.25
CA ASP A 523 23.49 -22.24 20.32
C ASP A 523 24.51 -21.67 19.33
N LYS A 524 24.56 -22.26 18.14
CA LYS A 524 25.43 -21.83 17.03
C LYS A 524 24.77 -20.80 16.10
N SER A 525 23.47 -20.57 16.23
CA SER A 525 22.67 -19.75 15.30
C SER A 525 22.61 -18.27 15.70
N SER A 526 22.68 -17.98 17.00
CA SER A 526 22.51 -16.63 17.56
C SER A 526 23.84 -15.92 17.87
N GLY A 527 24.93 -16.33 17.21
CA GLY A 527 26.30 -15.96 17.61
C GLY A 527 26.58 -14.45 17.66
N GLY A 528 25.91 -13.65 16.82
CA GLY A 528 26.03 -12.19 16.82
C GLY A 528 25.37 -11.54 18.05
N ALA A 529 24.16 -11.98 18.42
CA ALA A 529 23.41 -11.43 19.54
C ALA A 529 24.08 -11.71 20.89
N HIS A 530 24.63 -12.93 21.07
CA HIS A 530 25.39 -13.29 22.28
C HIS A 530 26.65 -12.45 22.44
N PHE A 531 27.35 -12.17 21.34
CA PHE A 531 28.58 -11.37 21.36
C PHE A 531 28.30 -9.89 21.69
N GLU A 532 27.19 -9.36 21.20
CA GLU A 532 26.71 -8.01 21.51
C GLU A 532 26.31 -7.89 22.98
N ARG A 533 25.58 -8.88 23.52
CA ARG A 533 25.23 -8.95 24.95
C ARG A 533 26.46 -8.99 25.85
N ILE A 534 27.43 -9.86 25.56
CA ILE A 534 28.70 -9.92 26.32
C ILE A 534 29.42 -8.57 26.30
N THR A 535 29.41 -7.89 25.17
CA THR A 535 30.07 -6.58 25.02
C THR A 535 29.36 -5.48 25.82
N ARG A 536 28.02 -5.49 25.84
CA ARG A 536 27.20 -4.58 26.64
C ARG A 536 27.43 -4.77 28.14
N VAL A 537 27.33 -6.01 28.63
CA VAL A 537 27.48 -6.34 30.07
C VAL A 537 28.88 -6.00 30.60
N ILE A 538 29.94 -6.31 29.84
CA ILE A 538 31.32 -5.93 30.22
C ILE A 538 31.51 -4.40 30.17
N GLY A 539 30.79 -3.71 29.27
CA GLY A 539 30.84 -2.26 29.14
C GLY A 539 30.15 -1.52 30.29
N GLU A 540 28.98 -2.01 30.71
CA GLU A 540 28.16 -1.45 31.80
C GLU A 540 28.80 -1.68 33.19
N GLY A 541 29.55 -2.77 33.40
CA GLY A 541 30.24 -3.06 34.67
C GLY A 541 31.53 -2.27 34.93
N ARG A 542 31.80 -1.20 34.17
CA ARG A 542 32.98 -0.31 34.32
C ARG A 542 32.66 1.09 34.84
N GLU A 543 31.38 1.41 35.04
CA GLU A 543 30.92 2.57 35.83
C GLU A 543 30.70 2.15 37.28
#